data_AF-A0A9W8DGD8-F1
#
_entry.id   AF-A0A9W8DGD8-F1
#
_cell.length_a   1.000
_cell.length_b   1.000
_cell.length_c   1.000
_cell.angle_alpha   90.00
_cell.angle_beta   90.00
_cell.angle_gamma   90.00
#
_symmetry.space_group_name_H-M   'P 1'
#
loop_
_entity.id
_entity.type
_entity.pdbx_description
1 polymer ?
#
loop_
_entity_poly.entity_id
_entity_poly.type
_entity_poly.pdbx_seq_one_letter_code
_entity_poly.pdbx_strand_id
1 'polypeptide(L)'
;MSANTTDHDNRGVDPNWRQKMLLLVNQQRIESGLHPLKVDERLNSAAQDHSNYHAQINILTHGDAAGTLGTRVSSSGVVWMRLGENAALQLRGLWPGQRR
;
A
#
# COMPACT_ATOMS: atom_id res chain seq x y z
N MET A 1 8.91 30.24 -26.40
CA MET A 1 9.94 29.90 -25.41
C MET A 1 9.25 29.47 -24.13
N SER A 2 9.54 28.24 -23.68
CA SER A 2 9.33 27.58 -22.36
C SER A 2 8.12 27.93 -21.47
N ALA A 3 7.45 26.99 -20.81
CA ALA A 3 7.92 25.68 -20.36
C ALA A 3 6.82 24.61 -20.39
N ASN A 4 7.22 23.44 -20.90
CA ASN A 4 6.59 22.14 -20.75
C ASN A 4 6.85 21.66 -19.31
N THR A 5 5.84 21.60 -18.46
CA THR A 5 5.97 21.03 -17.11
C THR A 5 5.92 19.51 -17.26
N THR A 6 7.08 18.85 -17.22
CA THR A 6 7.17 17.40 -17.15
C THR A 6 6.46 16.89 -15.90
N ASP A 7 5.26 16.38 -16.12
CA ASP A 7 4.50 15.54 -15.20
C ASP A 7 5.27 14.23 -14.96
N HIS A 8 5.80 14.05 -13.75
CA HIS A 8 6.45 12.82 -13.33
C HIS A 8 5.49 11.82 -12.66
N ASP A 9 4.18 12.10 -12.63
CA ASP A 9 3.18 11.31 -11.92
C ASP A 9 2.27 10.46 -12.82
N ASN A 10 2.31 10.62 -14.14
CA ASN A 10 1.50 9.81 -15.06
C ASN A 10 2.12 8.44 -15.39
N ARG A 11 2.53 7.66 -14.37
CA ARG A 11 3.11 6.31 -14.55
C ARG A 11 2.06 5.21 -14.81
N GLY A 12 1.04 5.46 -15.63
CA GLY A 12 0.10 4.42 -16.09
C GLY A 12 -0.53 3.54 -15.00
N VAL A 13 -0.59 4.02 -13.75
CA VAL A 13 -1.20 3.28 -12.64
C VAL A 13 -2.69 3.42 -12.82
N ASP A 14 -3.37 2.30 -13.04
CA ASP A 14 -4.83 2.26 -13.14
C ASP A 14 -5.44 2.95 -11.90
N PRO A 15 -6.26 3.99 -12.04
CA PRO A 15 -6.87 4.68 -10.89
C PRO A 15 -7.68 3.73 -10.00
N ASN A 16 -8.12 2.58 -10.53
CA ASN A 16 -8.87 1.56 -9.81
C ASN A 16 -8.00 0.42 -9.24
N TRP A 17 -6.68 0.60 -9.16
CA TRP A 17 -5.76 -0.44 -8.68
C TRP A 17 -6.12 -0.95 -7.28
N ARG A 18 -6.64 -0.09 -6.39
CA ARG A 18 -7.05 -0.49 -5.03
C ARG A 18 -8.24 -1.45 -5.07
N GLN A 19 -9.27 -1.17 -5.89
CA GLN A 19 -10.39 -2.10 -6.03
C GLN A 19 -9.95 -3.41 -6.68
N LYS A 20 -9.07 -3.36 -7.69
CA LYS A 20 -8.52 -4.56 -8.33
C LYS A 20 -7.72 -5.42 -7.33
N MET A 21 -6.88 -4.79 -6.52
CA MET A 21 -6.12 -5.48 -5.48
C MET A 21 -7.06 -6.14 -4.47
N LEU A 22 -8.07 -5.41 -3.96
CA LEU A 22 -9.04 -5.99 -3.04
C LEU A 22 -9.81 -7.16 -3.65
N LEU A 23 -10.19 -7.07 -4.93
CA LEU A 23 -10.87 -8.14 -5.65
C LEU A 23 -10.02 -9.41 -5.68
N LEU A 24 -8.73 -9.30 -6.04
CA LEU A 24 -7.81 -10.43 -6.08
C LEU A 24 -7.57 -11.04 -4.69
N VAL A 25 -7.39 -10.19 -3.67
CA VAL A 25 -7.25 -10.66 -2.28
C VAL A 25 -8.51 -11.40 -1.82
N ASN A 26 -9.70 -10.85 -2.12
CA ASN A 26 -10.95 -11.48 -1.74
C ASN A 26 -11.21 -12.77 -2.50
N GLN A 27 -10.81 -12.86 -3.77
CA GLN A 27 -10.85 -14.11 -4.52
C GLN A 27 -10.03 -15.20 -3.81
N GLN A 28 -8.77 -14.91 -3.45
CA GLN A 28 -7.91 -15.86 -2.73
C GLN A 28 -8.50 -16.26 -1.37
N ARG A 29 -9.09 -15.30 -0.64
CA ARG A 29 -9.76 -15.56 0.64
C ARG A 29 -10.92 -16.53 0.49
N ILE A 30 -11.76 -16.34 -0.53
CA ILE A 30 -12.90 -17.22 -0.81
C ILE A 30 -12.42 -18.62 -1.18
N GLU A 31 -11.39 -18.73 -2.03
CA GLU A 31 -10.77 -20.01 -2.40
C GLU A 31 -10.20 -20.75 -1.17
N SER A 32 -9.80 -19.99 -0.13
CA SER A 32 -9.33 -20.53 1.15
C SER A 32 -10.43 -20.69 2.22
N GLY A 33 -11.71 -20.53 1.87
CA GLY A 33 -12.83 -20.67 2.80
C GLY A 33 -13.01 -19.53 3.81
N LEU A 34 -12.41 -18.36 3.55
CA LEU A 34 -12.49 -17.18 4.41
C LEU A 34 -13.49 -16.16 3.88
N HIS A 35 -14.10 -15.39 4.78
CA HIS A 35 -14.98 -14.27 4.42
C HIS A 35 -14.20 -13.14 3.70
N PRO A 36 -14.80 -12.48 2.69
CA PRO A 36 -14.17 -11.35 2.01
C PRO A 36 -13.99 -10.15 2.94
N LEU A 37 -12.96 -9.36 2.69
CA LEU A 37 -12.68 -8.08 3.34
C LEU A 37 -13.48 -6.96 2.68
N LYS A 38 -13.68 -5.87 3.43
CA LYS A 38 -14.23 -4.60 2.95
C LYS A 38 -13.19 -3.50 3.12
N VAL A 39 -13.30 -2.45 2.32
CA VAL A 39 -12.47 -1.25 2.47
C VAL A 39 -12.86 -0.50 3.75
N ASP A 40 -11.86 -0.03 4.47
CA ASP A 40 -11.99 1.06 5.45
C ASP A 40 -11.01 2.15 5.03
N GLU A 41 -11.51 3.34 4.71
CA GLU A 41 -10.67 4.43 4.18
C GLU A 41 -9.65 4.95 5.20
N ARG A 42 -9.89 4.76 6.50
CA ARG A 42 -8.92 5.12 7.54
C ARG A 42 -7.71 4.19 7.48
N LEU A 43 -7.92 2.91 7.20
CA LEU A 43 -6.84 1.95 6.98
C LEU A 43 -6.07 2.24 5.68
N ASN A 44 -6.76 2.68 4.63
CA ASN A 44 -6.09 3.13 3.40
C ASN A 44 -5.19 4.34 3.67
N SER A 45 -5.66 5.33 4.43
CA SER A 45 -4.86 6.49 4.81
C SER A 45 -3.63 6.09 5.63
N ALA A 46 -3.82 5.28 6.68
CA ALA A 46 -2.71 4.82 7.52
C ALA A 46 -1.66 4.01 6.73
N ALA A 47 -2.09 3.17 5.79
CA ALA A 47 -1.19 2.41 4.92
C ALA A 47 -0.42 3.31 3.93
N GLN A 48 -1.08 4.35 3.40
CA GLN A 48 -0.44 5.33 2.51
C GLN A 48 0.62 6.14 3.26
N ASP A 49 0.32 6.60 4.47
CA ASP A 49 1.27 7.35 5.30
C ASP A 49 2.51 6.52 5.63
N HIS A 50 2.33 5.23 5.95
CA HIS A 50 3.45 4.32 6.19
C HIS A 50 4.27 4.04 4.93
N SER A 51 3.62 3.94 3.76
CA SER A 51 4.32 3.80 2.47
C SER A 51 5.14 5.05 2.13
N ASN A 52 4.61 6.25 2.46
CA ASN A 52 5.33 7.51 2.31
C ASN A 52 6.55 7.54 3.24
N TYR A 53 6.41 7.06 4.48
CA TYR A 53 7.52 6.90 5.41
C TYR A 53 8.60 5.94 4.86
N HIS A 54 8.22 4.76 4.34
CA HIS A 54 9.17 3.84 3.68
C HIS A 54 9.97 4.52 2.57
N ALA A 55 9.29 5.34 1.75
CA ALA A 55 9.92 6.08 0.67
C ALA A 55 10.87 7.17 1.19
N GLN A 56 10.51 7.86 2.28
CA GLN A 56 11.37 8.88 2.91
C GLN A 56 12.66 8.29 3.48
N ILE A 57 12.60 7.09 4.08
CA ILE A 57 13.74 6.46 4.74
C ILE A 57 14.48 5.43 3.87
N ASN A 58 13.95 5.10 2.68
CA ASN A 58 14.45 4.05 1.79
C ASN A 58 14.59 2.66 2.45
N ILE A 59 13.68 2.34 3.38
CA ILE A 59 13.68 1.07 4.13
C ILE A 59 12.24 0.54 4.18
N LEU A 60 12.08 -0.75 3.87
CA LEU A 60 10.83 -1.48 4.07
C LEU A 60 10.81 -2.05 5.50
N THR A 61 9.95 -1.53 6.36
CA THR A 61 9.89 -1.88 7.79
C THR A 61 8.46 -1.87 8.34
N HIS A 62 8.18 -2.70 9.33
CA HIS A 62 6.86 -2.69 10.00
C HIS A 62 6.73 -1.59 11.07
N GLY A 63 7.85 -1.01 11.51
CA GLY A 63 7.88 0.09 12.48
C GLY A 63 8.14 1.44 11.81
N ASP A 64 7.58 2.49 12.36
CA ASP A 64 7.89 3.87 12.02
C ASP A 64 8.10 4.71 13.28
N ALA A 65 8.43 6.00 13.11
CA ALA A 65 8.59 6.92 14.23
C ALA A 65 7.31 7.06 15.08
N ALA A 66 6.14 6.87 14.48
CA ALA A 66 4.86 6.85 15.18
C ALA A 66 4.62 5.55 15.97
N GLY A 67 5.36 4.47 15.68
CA GLY A 67 5.41 3.25 16.46
C GLY A 67 5.14 1.98 15.64
N THR A 68 4.33 1.08 16.20
CA THR A 68 3.95 -0.18 15.56
C THR A 68 2.71 0.00 14.67
N LEU A 69 2.40 -1.00 13.85
CA LEU A 69 1.12 -1.08 13.13
C LEU A 69 -0.09 -0.82 14.06
N GLY A 70 -0.09 -1.42 15.25
CA GLY A 70 -1.18 -1.24 16.22
C GLY A 70 -1.29 0.21 16.68
N THR A 71 -0.16 0.89 16.88
CA THR A 71 -0.13 2.31 17.26
C THR A 71 -0.69 3.18 16.14
N ARG A 72 -0.23 2.96 14.89
CA ARG A 72 -0.69 3.70 13.70
C ARG A 72 -2.19 3.51 13.42
N VAL A 73 -2.70 2.28 13.53
CA VAL A 73 -4.12 2.02 13.27
C VAL A 73 -4.98 2.61 14.40
N SER A 74 -4.53 2.53 15.66
CA SER A 74 -5.28 3.09 16.78
C SER A 74 -5.37 4.62 16.70
N SER A 75 -4.33 5.31 16.23
CA SER A 75 -4.38 6.77 16.04
C SER A 75 -5.34 7.21 14.94
N SER A 76 -5.69 6.32 13.99
CA SER A 76 -6.71 6.57 12.95
C SER A 76 -8.16 6.45 13.45
N GLY A 77 -8.36 6.03 14.71
CA GLY A 77 -9.69 5.82 15.31
C GLY A 77 -10.41 4.55 14.85
N VAL A 78 -9.70 3.62 14.20
CA VAL A 78 -10.21 2.29 13.88
C VAL A 78 -10.21 1.43 15.15
N VAL A 79 -11.35 0.81 15.46
CA VAL A 79 -11.45 -0.20 16.53
C VAL A 79 -11.13 -1.56 15.93
N TRP A 80 -10.18 -2.30 16.53
CA TRP A 80 -9.67 -3.55 15.98
C TRP A 80 -9.40 -4.61 17.05
N MET A 81 -9.45 -5.88 16.65
CA MET A 81 -9.07 -7.02 17.49
C MET A 81 -7.80 -7.72 17.02
N ARG A 82 -7.57 -7.75 15.70
CA ARG A 82 -6.38 -8.31 15.05
C ARG A 82 -6.02 -7.43 13.86
N LEU A 83 -4.73 -7.26 13.61
CA LEU A 83 -4.19 -6.50 12.49
C LEU A 83 -3.10 -7.31 11.78
N GLY A 84 -2.93 -7.03 10.49
CA GLY A 84 -1.85 -7.55 9.68
C GLY A 84 -1.46 -6.52 8.63
N GLU A 85 -0.18 -6.45 8.29
CA GLU A 85 0.37 -5.53 7.30
C GLU A 85 1.18 -6.33 6.28
N ASN A 86 0.77 -6.26 5.01
CA ASN A 86 1.58 -6.71 3.88
C ASN A 86 2.18 -5.47 3.22
N ALA A 87 3.51 -5.42 3.11
CA ALA A 87 4.24 -4.33 2.47
C ALA A 87 5.10 -4.86 1.33
N ALA A 88 5.18 -4.11 0.23
CA ALA A 88 5.99 -4.47 -0.93
C ALA A 88 6.68 -3.23 -1.49
N LEU A 89 7.91 -3.39 -1.95
CA LEU A 89 8.68 -2.35 -2.64
C LEU A 89 9.06 -2.86 -4.02
N GLN A 90 8.97 -2.00 -5.03
CA GLN A 90 9.59 -2.28 -6.32
C GLN A 90 11.09 -2.01 -6.22
N LEU A 91 11.92 -3.06 -6.22
CA LEU A 91 13.35 -2.92 -6.48
C LEU A 91 13.55 -2.81 -8.00
N ARG A 92 13.94 -1.63 -8.50
CA ARG A 92 14.41 -1.52 -9.89
C ARG A 92 15.72 -2.28 -10.04
N GLY A 93 15.80 -3.23 -10.98
CA GLY A 93 17.06 -3.80 -11.46
C GLY A 93 17.46 -5.19 -10.96
N LEU A 94 16.65 -5.89 -10.17
CA LEU A 94 16.99 -7.24 -9.68
C LEU A 94 16.11 -8.38 -10.23
N TRP A 95 15.18 -8.08 -11.14
CA TRP A 95 14.50 -9.10 -11.95
C TRP A 95 15.00 -9.02 -13.40
N PRO A 96 15.63 -10.08 -13.96
CA PRO A 96 16.20 -10.06 -15.31
C PRO A 96 15.21 -9.75 -16.44
N GLY A 97 13.89 -9.77 -16.16
CA GLY A 97 12.84 -9.70 -17.19
C GLY A 97 12.15 -8.34 -17.43
N GLN A 98 12.46 -7.27 -16.70
CA GLN A 98 11.75 -5.98 -16.83
C GLN A 98 12.63 -4.83 -17.32
N ARG A 99 13.24 -5.00 -18.50
CA ARG A 99 13.65 -3.89 -19.36
C ARG A 99 12.70 -3.82 -20.55
N ARG A 100 11.76 -2.87 -20.52
CA ARG A 100 11.14 -2.27 -21.70
C ARG A 100 11.04 -0.78 -21.46
#